data_AF-A0A7C2BRQ3-F1
#
_entry.id   AF-A0A7C2BRQ3-F1
#
_cell.length_a   1.000
_cell.length_b   1.000
_cell.length_c   1.000
_cell.angle_alpha   90.00
_cell.angle_beta   90.00
_cell.angle_gamma   90.00
#
_symmetry.space_group_name_H-M   'P 1'
#
loop_
_entity.id
_entity.type
_entity.pdbx_description
1 polymer ?
#
loop_
_entity_poly.entity_id
_entity_poly.type
_entity_poly.pdbx_seq_one_letter_code
_entity_poly.pdbx_strand_id
1 'polypeptide(L)'
;MFRLASLIGFAVAILIAVVFKFVRGKDACFSSAGKDNRFIGFVKILVVVFGMLSSGALIVTGFGNRLVFDGAPTGYMLMVHAIAAPVFMMCVAAAAVLWSDGARLSMSDFSADSPAVCERPEVCVRKRIGFWAVLVLSLPVFFSIILSMLPVFGTHMQDVLFEVHRWCALLLAMVIIVESS
;
A
#
# COMPACT_ATOMS: atom_id res chain seq x y z
N MET A 1 -6.96 -22.07 -6.62
CA MET A 1 -7.28 -20.84 -7.40
C MET A 1 -6.52 -19.62 -6.88
N PHE A 2 -6.61 -19.28 -5.59
CA PHE A 2 -5.92 -18.11 -5.04
C PHE A 2 -4.39 -18.08 -5.27
N ARG A 3 -3.71 -19.23 -5.14
CA ARG A 3 -2.25 -19.32 -5.35
C ARG A 3 -1.82 -18.88 -6.76
N LEU A 4 -2.54 -19.38 -7.77
CA LEU A 4 -2.32 -19.00 -9.17
C LEU A 4 -2.60 -17.50 -9.36
N ALA A 5 -3.70 -17.00 -8.80
CA ALA A 5 -4.03 -15.58 -8.84
C ALA A 5 -2.97 -14.70 -8.17
N SER A 6 -2.40 -15.13 -7.03
CA SER A 6 -1.32 -14.41 -6.36
C SER A 6 -0.02 -14.42 -7.15
N LEU A 7 0.34 -15.56 -7.76
CA LEU A 7 1.55 -15.65 -8.60
C LEU A 7 1.44 -14.76 -9.83
N ILE A 8 0.32 -14.83 -10.54
CA ILE A 8 0.03 -13.96 -11.70
C ILE A 8 0.03 -12.50 -11.25
N GLY A 9 -0.64 -12.20 -10.14
CA GLY A 9 -0.71 -10.86 -9.57
C GLY A 9 0.65 -10.26 -9.27
N PHE A 10 1.51 -10.98 -8.55
CA PHE A 10 2.88 -10.52 -8.25
C PHE A 10 3.72 -10.42 -9.52
N ALA A 11 3.63 -11.37 -10.45
CA ALA A 11 4.37 -11.32 -11.71
C ALA A 11 4.00 -10.08 -12.53
N VAL A 12 2.70 -9.78 -12.64
CA VAL A 12 2.19 -8.58 -13.32
C VAL A 12 2.64 -7.31 -12.61
N ALA A 13 2.51 -7.23 -11.28
CA ALA A 13 2.92 -6.06 -10.51
C ALA A 13 4.44 -5.80 -10.63
N ILE A 14 5.26 -6.85 -10.57
CA ILE A 14 6.71 -6.75 -10.75
C ILE A 14 7.07 -6.34 -12.17
N LEU A 15 6.41 -6.91 -13.19
CA LEU A 15 6.64 -6.54 -14.58
C LEU A 15 6.34 -5.05 -14.81
N ILE A 16 5.18 -4.58 -14.32
CA ILE A 16 4.78 -3.18 -14.37
C ILE A 16 5.82 -2.30 -13.66
N ALA A 17 6.24 -2.69 -12.45
CA ALA A 17 7.25 -1.99 -11.67
C ALA A 17 8.59 -1.88 -12.41
N VAL A 18 9.07 -2.97 -13.01
CA VAL A 18 10.34 -3.00 -13.75
C VAL A 18 10.28 -2.14 -14.99
N VAL A 19 9.20 -2.23 -15.78
CA VAL A 19 8.98 -1.40 -16.96
C VAL A 19 9.00 0.08 -16.57
N PHE A 20 8.29 0.46 -15.51
CA PHE A 20 8.27 1.85 -15.05
C PHE A 20 9.62 2.34 -14.51
N LYS A 21 10.36 1.49 -13.80
CA LYS A 21 11.71 1.83 -13.33
C LYS A 21 12.68 2.06 -14.47
N PHE A 22 12.56 1.31 -15.57
CA PHE A 22 13.39 1.45 -16.76
C PHE A 22 13.05 2.71 -17.58
N VAL A 23 11.79 3.14 -17.55
CA VAL A 23 11.29 4.34 -18.25
C VAL A 23 11.53 5.63 -17.46
N ARG A 24 11.91 5.55 -16.18
CA ARG A 24 11.97 6.69 -15.26
C ARG A 24 13.32 7.43 -15.19
N GLY A 25 13.24 8.76 -15.22
CA GLY A 25 14.23 9.68 -14.65
C GLY A 25 13.93 9.98 -13.17
N LYS A 26 14.77 10.78 -12.51
CA LYS A 26 14.56 11.21 -11.11
C LYS A 26 13.37 12.18 -11.03
N ASP A 27 12.20 11.70 -10.60
CA ASP A 27 10.97 12.52 -10.55
C ASP A 27 10.61 12.96 -9.11
N ALA A 28 10.73 14.27 -8.84
CA ALA A 28 10.39 14.89 -7.56
C ALA A 28 8.95 15.46 -7.53
N CYS A 29 7.94 14.60 -7.69
CA CYS A 29 6.53 15.06 -7.71
C CYS A 29 5.97 15.46 -6.32
N PHE A 30 6.58 14.98 -5.24
CA PHE A 30 6.16 15.26 -3.86
C PHE A 30 7.10 16.26 -3.16
N SER A 31 7.61 17.25 -3.89
CA SER A 31 8.33 18.35 -3.27
C SER A 31 7.32 19.30 -2.62
N SER A 32 7.20 19.24 -1.30
CA SER A 32 6.47 20.26 -0.53
C SER A 32 7.18 21.59 -0.77
N ALA A 33 6.56 22.49 -1.52
CA ALA A 33 7.07 23.85 -1.76
C ALA A 33 7.02 24.74 -0.48
N GLY A 34 6.52 24.20 0.63
CA GLY A 34 6.55 24.83 1.94
C GLY A 34 7.86 24.56 2.68
N LYS A 35 8.33 25.54 3.44
CA LYS A 35 9.48 25.43 4.34
C LYS A 35 9.12 24.51 5.51
N ASP A 36 9.08 23.20 5.26
CA ASP A 36 8.81 22.19 6.29
C ASP A 36 9.82 22.38 7.43
N ASN A 37 9.34 22.47 8.66
CA ASN A 37 10.24 22.48 9.81
C ASN A 37 10.98 21.12 9.88
N ARG A 38 12.17 21.10 10.50
CA ARG A 38 13.01 19.88 10.55
C ARG A 38 12.27 18.68 11.16
N PHE A 39 11.33 18.94 12.07
CA PHE A 39 10.53 17.92 12.72
C PHE A 39 9.57 17.21 11.74
N ILE A 40 8.81 17.96 10.95
CA ILE A 40 7.91 17.41 9.94
C ILE A 40 8.70 16.60 8.90
N GLY A 41 9.84 17.12 8.43
CA GLY A 41 10.72 16.39 7.52
C GLY A 41 11.21 15.06 8.11
N PHE A 42 11.63 15.05 9.37
CA PHE A 42 12.04 13.85 10.08
C PHE A 42 10.91 12.83 10.23
N VAL A 43 9.71 13.27 10.65
CA VAL A 43 8.54 12.41 10.78
C VAL A 43 8.15 11.80 9.43
N LYS A 44 8.17 12.59 8.35
CA LYS A 44 7.91 12.09 6.99
C LYS A 44 8.88 10.97 6.60
N ILE A 45 10.17 11.12 6.89
CA ILE A 45 11.17 10.07 6.64
C ILE A 45 10.86 8.82 7.45
N LEU A 46 10.55 8.96 8.74
CA LEU A 46 10.20 7.82 9.60
C LEU A 46 8.97 7.06 9.06
N VAL A 47 7.91 7.78 8.70
CA VAL A 47 6.68 7.18 8.17
C VAL A 47 6.95 6.38 6.90
N VAL A 48 7.79 6.89 6.00
CA VAL A 48 8.18 6.17 4.78
C VAL A 48 9.01 4.93 5.12
N VAL A 49 10.04 5.05 5.96
CA VAL A 49 10.92 3.93 6.31
C VAL A 49 10.17 2.82 7.04
N PHE A 50 9.43 3.16 8.09
CA PHE A 50 8.62 2.19 8.84
C PHE A 50 7.47 1.64 7.99
N GLY A 51 6.85 2.47 7.15
CA GLY A 51 5.84 2.05 6.20
C GLY A 51 6.35 0.99 5.24
N MET A 52 7.50 1.21 4.60
CA MET A 52 8.13 0.26 3.68
C MET A 52 8.56 -1.04 4.39
N LEU A 53 9.17 -0.93 5.57
CA LEU A 53 9.61 -2.08 6.34
C LEU A 53 8.42 -2.95 6.78
N SER A 54 7.38 -2.32 7.34
CA SER A 54 6.18 -3.02 7.82
C SER A 54 5.36 -3.61 6.68
N SER A 55 5.18 -2.91 5.55
CA SER A 55 4.51 -3.46 4.37
C SER A 55 5.27 -4.65 3.79
N GLY A 56 6.60 -4.57 3.74
CA GLY A 56 7.44 -5.69 3.30
C GLY A 56 7.27 -6.91 4.20
N ALA A 57 7.33 -6.73 5.52
CA ALA A 57 7.09 -7.79 6.48
C ALA A 57 5.69 -8.42 6.32
N LEU A 58 4.64 -7.60 6.12
CA LEU A 58 3.27 -8.08 5.91
C LEU A 58 3.10 -8.87 4.60
N ILE A 59 3.72 -8.41 3.51
CA ILE A 59 3.70 -9.12 2.22
C ILE A 59 4.40 -10.47 2.37
N VAL A 60 5.60 -10.48 2.96
CA VAL A 60 6.38 -11.72 3.14
C VAL A 60 5.67 -12.70 4.06
N THR A 61 5.14 -12.23 5.21
CA THR A 61 4.47 -13.12 6.17
C THR A 61 3.08 -13.56 5.72
N GLY A 62 2.32 -12.67 5.05
CA GLY A 62 0.97 -12.97 4.57
C GLY A 62 0.93 -13.87 3.34
N PHE A 63 1.92 -13.74 2.44
CA PHE A 63 1.97 -14.51 1.19
C PHE A 63 3.06 -15.59 1.17
N GLY A 64 4.14 -15.45 1.94
CA GLY A 64 5.30 -16.35 1.88
C GLY A 64 4.97 -17.80 2.21
N ASN A 65 4.29 -18.07 3.32
CA ASN A 65 3.91 -19.44 3.68
C ASN A 65 2.97 -20.07 2.64
N ARG A 66 2.12 -19.24 2.04
CA ARG A 66 1.15 -19.68 1.06
C ARG A 66 1.76 -20.00 -0.30
N LEU A 67 2.76 -19.22 -0.72
CA LEU A 67 3.49 -19.43 -1.96
C LEU A 67 4.42 -20.64 -1.88
N VAL A 68 5.03 -20.88 -0.71
CA VAL A 68 6.03 -21.95 -0.55
C VAL A 68 5.44 -23.27 -0.02
N PHE A 69 4.53 -23.23 0.97
CA PHE A 69 4.13 -24.41 1.75
C PHE A 69 2.63 -24.77 1.72
N ASP A 70 1.81 -24.04 0.95
CA ASP A 70 0.33 -24.20 0.83
C ASP A 70 -0.46 -24.00 2.12
N GLY A 71 0.20 -23.51 3.17
CA GLY A 71 -0.40 -23.31 4.47
C GLY A 71 -0.86 -21.89 4.71
N ALA A 72 -1.83 -21.73 5.61
CA ALA A 72 -2.07 -20.46 6.29
C ALA A 72 -0.82 -20.06 7.10
N PRO A 73 -0.56 -18.76 7.33
CA PRO A 73 0.54 -18.35 8.20
C PRO A 73 0.32 -18.89 9.62
N THR A 74 1.27 -19.66 10.13
CA THR A 74 1.24 -20.26 11.48
C THR A 74 2.51 -19.91 12.26
N GLY A 75 2.44 -20.06 13.59
CA GLY A 75 3.59 -19.88 14.48
C GLY A 75 4.21 -18.48 14.40
N TYR A 76 5.54 -18.42 14.29
CA TYR A 76 6.30 -17.17 14.29
C TYR A 76 5.96 -16.23 13.14
N MET A 77 5.60 -16.74 11.96
CA MET A 77 5.19 -15.87 10.84
C MET A 77 3.91 -15.11 11.16
N LEU A 78 2.95 -15.77 11.82
CA LEU A 78 1.70 -15.13 12.24
C LEU A 78 1.96 -14.09 13.33
N MET A 79 2.88 -14.36 14.27
CA MET A 79 3.28 -13.38 15.30
C MET A 79 3.90 -12.13 14.66
N VAL A 80 4.84 -12.29 13.73
CA VAL A 80 5.45 -11.16 13.01
C VAL A 80 4.39 -10.40 12.20
N HIS A 81 3.49 -11.09 11.52
CA HIS A 81 2.39 -10.47 10.78
C HIS A 81 1.50 -9.61 11.69
N ALA A 82 1.08 -10.16 12.83
CA ALA A 82 0.22 -9.49 13.79
C ALA A 82 0.88 -8.25 14.44
N ILE A 83 2.21 -8.26 14.61
CA ILE A 83 2.97 -7.12 15.15
C ILE A 83 3.25 -6.06 14.07
N ALA A 84 3.52 -6.48 12.83
CA ALA A 84 3.76 -5.56 11.72
C ALA A 84 2.49 -4.81 11.28
N ALA A 85 1.32 -5.44 11.40
CA ALA A 85 0.03 -4.87 11.02
C ALA A 85 -0.29 -3.52 11.67
N PRO A 86 -0.22 -3.35 13.02
CA PRO A 86 -0.50 -2.06 13.65
C PRO A 86 0.53 -0.98 13.29
N VAL A 87 1.80 -1.34 13.09
CA VAL A 87 2.83 -0.39 12.65
C VAL A 87 2.49 0.15 11.26
N PHE A 88 2.12 -0.73 10.34
CA PHE A 88 1.70 -0.33 8.99
C PHE A 88 0.44 0.53 9.04
N MET A 89 -0.57 0.15 9.83
CA MET A 89 -1.80 0.92 10.01
C MET A 89 -1.52 2.35 10.52
N MET A 90 -0.63 2.52 11.49
CA MET A 90 -0.21 3.84 11.97
C MET A 90 0.53 4.64 10.89
N CYS A 91 1.40 4.00 10.11
CA CYS A 91 2.11 4.68 9.01
C CYS A 91 1.15 5.15 7.92
N VAL A 92 0.16 4.34 7.56
CA VAL A 92 -0.89 4.71 6.59
C VAL A 92 -1.72 5.89 7.10
N ALA A 93 -2.12 5.86 8.37
CA ALA A 93 -2.85 6.97 9.00
C ALA A 93 -2.01 8.27 9.05
N ALA A 94 -0.73 8.16 9.42
CA ALA A 94 0.19 9.30 9.41
C ALA A 94 0.41 9.83 7.99
N ALA A 95 0.54 8.95 7.00
CA ALA A 95 0.69 9.33 5.60
C ALA A 95 -0.55 10.08 5.08
N ALA A 96 -1.75 9.64 5.46
CA ALA A 96 -3.00 10.33 5.15
C ALA A 96 -2.99 11.79 5.65
N VAL A 97 -2.54 12.03 6.89
CA VAL A 97 -2.48 13.38 7.46
C VAL A 97 -1.38 14.21 6.82
N LEU A 98 -0.17 13.65 6.65
CA LEU A 98 1.01 14.41 6.23
C LEU A 98 1.06 14.75 4.73
N TRP A 99 0.38 13.98 3.88
CA TRP A 99 0.42 14.14 2.42
C TRP A 99 -0.93 14.39 1.75
N SER A 100 -2.05 14.41 2.50
CA SER A 100 -3.39 14.67 1.92
C SER A 100 -3.44 15.96 1.09
N ASP A 101 -2.81 17.04 1.56
CA ASP A 101 -2.80 18.32 0.84
C ASP A 101 -2.02 18.26 -0.48
N GLY A 102 -0.88 17.56 -0.50
CA GLY A 102 -0.07 17.39 -1.72
C GLY A 102 -0.64 16.32 -2.68
N ALA A 103 -1.51 15.44 -2.18
CA ALA A 103 -2.14 14.37 -2.94
C ALA A 103 -3.56 14.72 -3.42
N ARG A 104 -4.02 15.96 -3.26
CA ARG A 104 -5.33 16.40 -3.77
C ARG A 104 -5.40 16.15 -5.27
N LEU A 105 -6.42 15.39 -5.69
CA LEU A 105 -6.74 15.19 -7.09
C LEU A 105 -7.63 16.36 -7.53
N SER A 106 -7.15 17.15 -8.49
CA SER A 106 -7.92 18.23 -9.11
C SER A 106 -8.35 17.83 -10.51
N MET A 107 -9.54 18.29 -10.95
CA MET A 107 -9.98 18.12 -12.35
C MET A 107 -9.01 18.76 -13.34
N SER A 108 -8.28 19.79 -12.90
CA SER A 108 -7.20 20.41 -13.69
C SER A 108 -6.04 19.45 -13.94
N ASP A 109 -5.80 18.43 -13.10
CA ASP A 109 -4.72 17.46 -13.30
C ASP A 109 -4.95 16.54 -14.51
N PHE A 110 -6.21 16.41 -14.97
CA PHE A 110 -6.60 15.61 -16.13
C PHE A 110 -6.76 16.45 -17.41
N SER A 111 -6.53 17.77 -17.32
CA SER A 111 -6.63 18.70 -18.45
C SER A 111 -5.25 19.00 -19.02
N ALA A 112 -5.11 18.98 -20.35
CA ALA A 112 -3.85 19.22 -21.05
C ALA A 112 -3.26 20.63 -20.81
N ASP A 113 -4.10 21.59 -20.41
CA ASP A 113 -3.73 22.99 -20.12
C ASP A 113 -3.31 23.25 -18.66
N SER A 114 -3.11 22.19 -17.85
CA SER A 114 -2.65 22.36 -16.47
C SER A 114 -1.27 23.02 -16.44
N PRO A 115 -1.07 24.12 -15.69
CA PRO A 115 0.27 24.62 -15.37
C PRO A 115 0.89 23.63 -14.38
N ALA A 116 1.29 22.46 -14.87
CA ALA A 116 1.86 21.42 -14.05
C ALA A 116 3.20 21.94 -13.51
N VAL A 117 3.26 22.12 -12.20
CA VAL A 117 4.48 22.33 -11.39
C VAL A 117 5.47 21.15 -11.54
N CYS A 118 5.13 20.15 -12.35
CA CYS A 118 5.84 18.90 -12.52
C CYS A 118 6.16 18.67 -14.00
N GLU A 119 7.42 18.40 -14.27
CA GLU A 119 8.00 18.15 -15.60
C GLU A 119 7.37 16.94 -16.32
N ARG A 120 6.67 16.05 -15.58
CA ARG A 120 5.92 14.90 -16.11
C ARG A 120 4.55 14.75 -15.41
N PRO A 121 3.46 15.29 -15.97
CA PRO A 121 2.14 15.30 -15.32
C PRO A 121 1.57 13.89 -15.11
N GLU A 122 1.78 12.97 -16.06
CA GLU A 122 1.29 11.58 -15.97
C GLU A 122 1.85 10.83 -14.75
N VAL A 123 3.14 11.05 -14.46
CA VAL A 123 3.82 10.43 -13.33
C VAL A 123 3.25 10.94 -12.00
N CYS A 124 2.90 12.22 -11.96
CA CYS A 124 2.32 12.86 -10.79
C CYS A 124 0.90 12.41 -10.49
N VAL A 125 0.06 12.38 -11.52
CA VAL A 125 -1.30 11.85 -11.42
C VAL A 125 -1.25 10.42 -10.92
N ARG A 126 -0.37 9.58 -11.48
CA ARG A 126 -0.18 8.20 -11.02
C ARG A 126 0.19 8.11 -9.54
N LYS A 127 1.18 8.87 -9.07
CA LYS A 127 1.59 8.87 -7.65
C LYS A 127 0.46 9.32 -6.72
N ARG A 128 -0.37 10.29 -7.14
CA ARG A 128 -1.55 10.71 -6.37
C ARG A 128 -2.62 9.62 -6.33
N ILE A 129 -2.91 9.00 -7.47
CA ILE A 129 -3.85 7.86 -7.56
C ILE A 129 -3.35 6.71 -6.70
N GLY A 130 -2.06 6.36 -6.79
CA GLY A 130 -1.44 5.31 -6.00
C GLY A 130 -1.53 5.57 -4.49
N PHE A 131 -1.28 6.80 -4.06
CA PHE A 131 -1.48 7.22 -2.67
C PHE A 131 -2.93 6.96 -2.21
N TRP A 132 -3.93 7.44 -2.95
CA TRP A 132 -5.34 7.21 -2.59
C TRP A 132 -5.74 5.74 -2.68
N ALA A 133 -5.21 4.98 -3.65
CA ALA A 133 -5.44 3.55 -3.77
C ALA A 133 -4.92 2.79 -2.55
N VAL A 134 -3.71 3.11 -2.06
CA VAL A 134 -3.17 2.52 -0.82
C VAL A 134 -4.08 2.86 0.37
N LEU A 135 -4.49 4.12 0.52
CA LEU A 135 -5.39 4.52 1.62
C LEU A 135 -6.72 3.76 1.57
N VAL A 136 -7.41 3.80 0.43
CA VAL A 136 -8.74 3.20 0.27
C VAL A 136 -8.69 1.67 0.39
N LEU A 137 -7.69 1.00 -0.19
CA LEU A 137 -7.54 -0.45 -0.09
C LEU A 137 -7.10 -0.91 1.30
N SER A 138 -6.39 -0.08 2.06
CA SER A 138 -6.00 -0.43 3.43
C SER A 138 -7.21 -0.57 4.38
N LEU A 139 -8.27 0.22 4.17
CA LEU A 139 -9.47 0.17 5.00
C LEU A 139 -10.15 -1.21 5.02
N PRO A 140 -10.57 -1.80 3.88
CA PRO A 140 -11.17 -3.13 3.89
C PRO A 140 -10.19 -4.18 4.41
N VAL A 141 -8.88 -4.05 4.18
CA VAL A 141 -7.87 -4.97 4.74
C VAL A 141 -7.87 -4.96 6.27
N PHE A 142 -7.87 -3.76 6.89
CA PHE A 142 -7.84 -3.62 8.34
C PHE A 142 -9.17 -4.01 8.98
N PHE A 143 -10.29 -3.50 8.46
CA PHE A 143 -11.60 -3.79 9.03
C PHE A 143 -11.95 -5.26 8.91
N SER A 144 -11.69 -5.91 7.78
CA SER A 144 -12.08 -7.29 7.61
C SER A 144 -11.34 -8.23 8.57
N ILE A 145 -10.04 -8.02 8.79
CA ILE A 145 -9.29 -8.89 9.72
C ILE A 145 -9.63 -8.60 11.18
N ILE A 146 -9.78 -7.33 11.58
CA ILE A 146 -10.18 -6.96 12.94
C ILE A 146 -11.56 -7.56 13.25
N LEU A 147 -12.53 -7.38 12.35
CA LEU A 147 -13.87 -7.92 12.52
C LEU A 147 -13.90 -9.45 12.50
N SER A 148 -13.03 -10.10 11.73
CA SER A 148 -12.88 -11.57 11.72
C SER A 148 -12.32 -12.11 13.04
N MET A 149 -11.53 -11.32 13.79
CA MET A 149 -10.97 -11.72 15.08
C MET A 149 -11.92 -11.51 16.26
N LEU A 150 -12.96 -10.68 16.08
CA LEU A 150 -13.94 -10.42 17.13
C LEU A 150 -15.07 -11.46 17.06
N PRO A 151 -15.56 -11.97 18.20
CA PRO A 151 -16.69 -12.90 18.25
C PRO A 151 -18.05 -12.19 18.06
N VAL A 152 -18.08 -11.17 17.19
CA VAL A 152 -19.29 -10.37 16.89
C VAL A 152 -20.12 -11.03 15.79
N PHE A 153 -19.46 -11.76 14.89
CA PHE A 153 -20.09 -12.44 13.77
C PHE A 153 -20.04 -13.96 13.94
N GLY A 154 -21.01 -14.67 13.35
CA GLY A 154 -20.98 -16.13 13.26
C GLY A 154 -19.84 -16.64 12.38
N THR A 155 -19.52 -17.93 12.49
CA THR A 155 -18.39 -18.60 11.80
C THR A 155 -18.37 -18.33 10.29
N HIS A 156 -19.53 -18.44 9.63
CA HIS A 156 -19.63 -18.19 8.20
C HIS A 156 -19.18 -16.78 7.80
N MET A 157 -19.55 -15.76 8.58
CA MET A 157 -19.18 -14.38 8.30
C MET A 157 -17.70 -14.11 8.62
N GLN A 158 -17.11 -14.80 9.59
CA GLN A 158 -15.66 -14.75 9.83
C GLN A 158 -14.88 -15.29 8.61
N ASP A 159 -15.33 -16.39 8.03
CA ASP A 159 -14.71 -16.95 6.81
C ASP A 159 -14.80 -15.97 5.63
N VAL A 160 -15.95 -15.32 5.45
CA VAL A 160 -16.13 -14.29 4.40
C VAL A 160 -15.20 -13.10 4.64
N LEU A 161 -15.10 -12.60 5.87
CA LEU A 161 -14.21 -11.49 6.21
C LEU A 161 -12.74 -11.85 6.00
N PHE A 162 -12.34 -13.08 6.34
CA PHE A 162 -11.00 -13.58 6.06
C PHE A 162 -10.71 -13.68 4.56
N GLU A 163 -11.69 -14.09 3.75
CA GLU A 163 -11.58 -14.11 2.29
C GLU A 163 -11.43 -12.70 1.72
N VAL A 164 -12.23 -11.74 2.20
CA VAL A 164 -12.13 -10.32 1.83
C VAL A 164 -10.77 -9.75 2.21
N HIS A 165 -10.29 -10.00 3.44
CA HIS A 165 -8.95 -9.58 3.89
C HIS A 165 -7.88 -10.00 2.90
N ARG A 166 -7.92 -11.27 2.52
CA ARG A 166 -6.95 -11.93 1.64
C ARG A 166 -6.96 -11.38 0.21
N TRP A 167 -8.11 -11.13 -0.40
CA TRP A 167 -8.17 -10.53 -1.74
C TRP A 167 -7.78 -9.05 -1.73
N CYS A 168 -8.27 -8.28 -0.75
CA CYS A 168 -7.90 -6.87 -0.61
C CYS A 168 -6.41 -6.72 -0.30
N ALA A 169 -5.82 -7.60 0.52
CA ALA A 169 -4.40 -7.60 0.82
C ALA A 169 -3.55 -7.88 -0.41
N LEU A 170 -4.02 -8.75 -1.32
CA LEU A 170 -3.34 -9.01 -2.59
C LEU A 170 -3.34 -7.77 -3.49
N LEU A 171 -4.49 -7.12 -3.64
CA LEU A 171 -4.59 -5.88 -4.41
C LEU A 171 -3.73 -4.77 -3.81
N LEU A 172 -3.77 -4.59 -2.49
CA LEU A 172 -2.96 -3.62 -1.77
C LEU A 172 -1.46 -3.89 -1.97
N ALA A 173 -1.03 -5.15 -1.88
CA ALA A 173 0.36 -5.53 -2.10
C ALA A 173 0.83 -5.19 -3.52
N MET A 174 0.00 -5.43 -4.55
CA MET A 174 0.32 -5.05 -5.92
C MET A 174 0.50 -3.54 -6.07
N VAL A 175 -0.42 -2.75 -5.51
CA VAL A 175 -0.33 -1.28 -5.55
C VAL A 175 0.95 -0.79 -4.86
N ILE A 176 1.28 -1.34 -3.68
CA ILE A 176 2.52 -0.99 -2.96
C ILE A 176 3.77 -1.31 -3.79
N ILE A 177 3.81 -2.47 -4.46
CA ILE A 177 4.94 -2.84 -5.32
C ILE A 177 5.08 -1.87 -6.48
N VAL A 178 3.98 -1.53 -7.16
CA VAL A 178 3.98 -0.58 -8.29
C VAL A 178 4.37 0.83 -7.83
N GLU A 179 3.89 1.29 -6.67
CA GLU A 179 4.24 2.61 -6.13
C GLU A 179 5.69 2.68 -5.62
N SER A 180 6.27 1.56 -5.18
CA SER A 180 7.67 1.49 -4.74
C SER A 180 8.69 1.49 -5.89
N SER A 181 8.23 1.39 -7.13
CA SER A 181 9.05 1.38 -8.36
C SER A 181 9.19 2.76 -9.00
#